data_AF-A0A939EXN8-F1
#
_entry.id   AF-A0A939EXN8-F1
#
_cell.length_a   1.000
_cell.length_b   1.000
_cell.length_c   1.000
_cell.angle_alpha   90.00
_cell.angle_beta   90.00
_cell.angle_gamma   90.00
#
_symmetry.space_group_name_H-M   'P 1'
#
loop_
_entity.id
_entity.type
_entity.pdbx_description
1 polymer ?
#
loop_
_entity_poly.entity_id
_entity_poly.type
_entity_poly.pdbx_seq_one_letter_code
_entity_poly.pdbx_strand_id
1 'polypeptide(L)' 'MRMKGLFDLSPVFGYFFRKNDPNRTTNFNLRTMHFINKLSMAMFLVGFIVLLYRWFIR' A
#
# COMPACT_ATOMS: atom_id res chain seq x y z
N MET A 1 1.12 -33.47 16.90
CA MET A 1 1.34 -32.60 15.72
C MET A 1 1.43 -31.14 16.18
N ARG A 2 2.53 -30.45 15.89
CA ARG A 2 2.88 -29.15 16.49
C ARG A 2 2.59 -28.04 15.47
N MET A 3 1.40 -27.43 15.54
CA MET A 3 0.93 -26.32 14.68
C MET A 3 1.58 -24.97 15.04
N LYS A 4 2.91 -24.92 15.21
CA LYS A 4 3.60 -23.69 15.67
C LYS A 4 4.29 -22.86 14.58
N GLY A 5 4.19 -23.24 13.29
CA GLY A 5 4.96 -22.60 12.21
C GLY A 5 4.18 -22.03 11.02
N LEU A 6 2.84 -22.17 10.98
CA LEU A 6 2.04 -21.74 9.82
C LEU A 6 1.62 -20.26 9.90
N PHE A 7 1.64 -19.67 11.10
CA PHE A 7 1.36 -18.25 11.34
C PHE A 7 2.59 -17.51 11.85
N ASP A 8 3.79 -17.99 11.53
CA ASP A 8 5.01 -17.21 11.74
C ASP A 8 5.02 -16.07 10.73
N LEU A 9 4.29 -15.00 11.07
CA LEU A 9 4.27 -13.72 10.37
C LEU A 9 5.50 -12.86 10.74
N SER A 10 6.29 -13.30 11.72
CA SER A 10 7.54 -12.68 12.16
C SER A 10 8.53 -12.36 11.03
N PRO A 11 8.79 -13.23 10.03
CA PRO A 11 9.67 -12.90 8.92
C PRO A 11 9.02 -11.88 7.97
N VAL A 12 7.70 -11.88 7.85
CA VAL A 12 6.95 -10.97 6.97
C VAL A 12 7.01 -9.54 7.51
N PHE A 13 6.83 -9.35 8.82
CA PHE A 13 7.02 -8.05 9.47
C PHE A 13 8.44 -7.51 9.24
N GLY A 14 9.48 -8.34 9.38
CA GLY A 14 10.87 -7.94 9.10
C GLY A 14 11.12 -7.48 7.66
N TYR A 15 10.40 -8.04 6.67
CA TYR A 15 10.46 -7.61 5.28
C TYR A 15 9.80 -6.25 5.04
N PHE A 16 8.67 -5.97 5.69
CA PHE A 16 7.99 -4.67 5.55
C PHE A 16 8.79 -3.51 6.16
N PHE A 17 9.62 -3.77 7.18
CA PHE A 17 10.49 -2.76 7.79
C PHE A 17 11.93 -2.75 7.22
N ARG A 18 12.21 -3.51 6.15
CA ARG A 18 13.54 -3.51 5.54
C ARG A 18 13.84 -2.13 4.95
N LYS A 19 14.87 -1.48 5.52
CA LYS A 19 15.35 -0.13 5.18
C LYS A 19 15.52 0.03 3.67
N ASN A 20 15.00 1.12 3.11
CA ASN A 20 15.18 1.44 1.69
C ASN A 20 16.67 1.53 1.37
N ASP A 21 17.12 0.67 0.45
CA ASP A 21 18.51 0.58 0.02
C ASP A 21 18.94 1.93 -0.59
N PRO A 22 20.00 2.59 -0.10
CA PRO A 22 20.34 3.96 -0.49
C PRO A 22 20.92 4.10 -1.90
N ASN A 23 21.26 2.99 -2.58
CA ASN A 23 21.88 3.02 -3.90
C ASN A 23 20.87 3.09 -5.08
N ARG A 24 19.60 3.38 -4.81
CA ARG A 24 18.57 3.45 -5.88
C ARG A 24 18.65 4.81 -6.55
N THR A 25 18.96 4.81 -7.84
CA THR A 25 18.93 6.02 -8.67
C THR A 25 17.53 6.63 -8.60
N THR A 26 17.42 7.78 -7.92
CA THR A 26 16.18 8.55 -7.85
C THR A 26 15.96 9.19 -9.22
N ASN A 27 15.41 8.41 -10.14
CA ASN A 27 14.94 8.92 -11.41
C ASN A 27 13.65 9.69 -11.16
N PHE A 28 13.66 11.01 -11.37
CA PHE A 28 12.48 11.87 -11.23
C PHE A 28 11.25 11.28 -11.96
N ASN A 29 11.44 10.65 -13.11
CA ASN A 29 10.40 9.94 -13.87
C ASN A 29 9.68 8.85 -13.05
N LEU A 30 10.39 8.02 -12.29
CA LEU A 30 9.79 6.96 -11.46
C LEU A 30 9.03 7.54 -10.26
N ARG A 31 9.54 8.63 -9.68
CA ARG A 31 8.87 9.34 -8.58
C ARG A 31 7.56 9.98 -9.07
N THR A 32 7.57 10.59 -10.25
CA THR A 32 6.38 11.20 -10.86
C THR A 32 5.36 10.13 -11.26
N MET A 33 5.80 9.00 -11.83
CA MET A 33 4.92 7.88 -12.18
C MET A 33 4.21 7.32 -10.94
N HIS A 34 4.94 7.15 -9.83
CA HIS A 34 4.33 6.68 -8.58
C HIS A 34 3.43 7.75 -7.93
N PHE A 35 3.78 9.04 -8.06
CA PHE A 35 2.95 10.14 -7.57
C PHE A 35 1.61 10.21 -8.30
N ILE A 36 1.62 10.13 -9.64
CA ILE A 36 0.40 10.11 -10.46
C ILE A 36 -0.46 8.89 -10.10
N ASN A 37 0.15 7.72 -9.93
CA ASN A 37 -0.59 6.51 -9.52
C ASN A 37 -1.23 6.66 -8.12
N LYS A 38 -0.50 7.22 -7.16
CA LYS A 38 -1.03 7.49 -5.80
C LYS A 38 -2.15 8.53 -5.82
N LEU A 39 -2.05 9.56 -6.67
CA LEU A 39 -3.08 10.58 -6.84
C LEU A 39 -4.38 9.99 -7.44
N SER A 40 -4.25 9.13 -8.45
CA SER A 40 -5.38 8.41 -9.06
C SER A 40 -6.14 7.57 -8.03
N MET A 41 -5.41 6.78 -7.22
CA MET A 41 -6.01 5.97 -6.16
C MET A 41 -6.75 6.82 -5.12
N ALA A 42 -6.21 8.00 -4.78
CA ALA A 42 -6.85 8.91 -3.83
C ALA A 42 -8.17 9.48 -4.36
N MET A 43 -8.20 9.95 -5.62
CA MET A 43 -9.43 10.45 -6.25
C MET A 43 -10.50 9.35 -6.35
N PHE A 44 -10.09 8.14 -6.72
CA PHE A 44 -10.97 6.98 -6.75
C PHE A 44 -11.56 6.67 -5.36
N LEU A 45 -10.72 6.67 -4.32
CA LEU A 45 -11.16 6.36 -2.96
C LEU A 45 -12.15 7.38 -2.44
N VAL A 46 -11.96 8.67 -2.74
CA VAL A 46 -12.93 9.72 -2.39
C VAL A 46 -14.28 9.48 -3.08
N GLY A 47 -14.29 9.19 -4.38
CA GLY A 47 -15.52 8.86 -5.11
C GLY A 47 -16.20 7.60 -4.57
N PHE A 48 -15.41 6.58 -4.23
CA PHE A 48 -15.89 5.33 -3.65
C PHE A 48 -16.52 5.54 -2.26
N ILE A 49 -15.91 6.36 -1.41
CA ILE A 49 -16.46 6.72 -0.09
C ILE A 49 -17.79 7.48 -0.27
N VAL A 50 -17.87 8.41 -1.22
CA VAL A 50 -19.13 9.13 -1.49
C VAL A 50 -20.22 8.18 -1.97
N LEU A 51 -19.87 7.19 -2.80
CA LEU A 51 -20.82 6.18 -3.28
C LEU A 51 -21.28 5.26 -2.14
N LEU A 52 -20.36 4.80 -1.29
CA LEU A 52 -20.69 4.02 -0.09
C LEU A 52 -21.58 4.81 0.88
N TYR A 53 -21.23 6.08 1.13
CA TYR A 53 -22.02 6.97 1.98
C TYR A 53 -23.42 7.16 1.41
N ARG A 54 -23.55 7.39 0.10
CA ARG A 54 -24.85 7.43 -0.57
C ARG A 54 -25.64 6.14 -0.35
N TRP A 55 -25.01 4.98 -0.47
CA TRP A 55 -25.69 3.68 -0.43
C TRP A 55 -26.08 3.21 0.97
N PHE A 56 -25.34 3.61 2.01
CA PHE A 56 -25.64 3.23 3.39
C PHE A 56 -26.55 4.21 4.13
N ILE A 57 -26.51 5.50 3.80
CA ILE A 57 -27.27 6.55 4.50
C ILE A 57 -28.56 6.96 3.79
N ARG A 58 -28.67 6.71 2.48
CA ARG A 58 -29.88 6.95 1.70
C ARG A 58 -30.37 5.64 1.11
#